data_AF-A0A6C0DEU7-F1
#
_entry.id   AF-A0A6C0DEU7-F1
#
_cell.length_a   1.000
_cell.length_b   1.000
_cell.length_c   1.000
_cell.angle_alpha   90.00
_cell.angle_beta   90.00
_cell.angle_gamma   90.00
#
_symmetry.space_group_name_H-M   'P 1'
#
loop_
_entity.id
_entity.type
_entity.pdbx_description
1 polymer ?
#
loop_
_entity_poly.entity_id
_entity_poly.type
_entity_poly.pdbx_seq_one_letter_code
_entity_poly.pdbx_strand_id
1 'polypeptide(L)'
;MNEKKVIITGTVTKYQMKKVIKNPENVKERKTMNQVSLEMFSWESQLSLLNMLTQKKNNDIENTNITLIKKQISSKLNNYKQQDVIKKVYDERKLINLEQVICKLQESGLKCLYCKEEIYLLYKLVREMKQWTLDRIDNDIGHFHNNVVISCLDCNLKRRKKSSNAFLFTKQMNIVRVDHQNNFDQQHVDPEENQNDP
;
A
#
# COMPACT_ATOMS: atom_id res chain seq x y z
N MET A 1 -12.30 -15.79 -51.43
CA MET A 1 -12.22 -14.42 -50.86
C MET A 1 -10.93 -14.32 -50.07
N ASN A 2 -10.03 -13.40 -50.43
CA ASN A 2 -8.81 -13.17 -49.65
C ASN A 2 -9.17 -12.43 -48.36
N GLU A 3 -9.07 -13.10 -47.21
CA GLU A 3 -9.17 -12.44 -45.91
C GLU A 3 -8.04 -11.41 -45.79
N LYS A 4 -8.40 -10.12 -45.72
CA LYS A 4 -7.45 -9.07 -45.39
C LYS A 4 -7.06 -9.20 -43.92
N LYS A 5 -5.92 -9.82 -43.66
CA LYS A 5 -5.39 -9.99 -42.30
C LYS A 5 -4.46 -8.84 -41.95
N VAL A 6 -4.80 -8.08 -40.91
CA VAL A 6 -3.90 -7.07 -40.34
C VAL A 6 -3.02 -7.75 -39.30
N ILE A 7 -1.72 -7.83 -39.56
CA ILE A 7 -0.74 -8.39 -38.63
C ILE A 7 -0.17 -7.26 -37.79
N ILE A 8 -0.60 -7.17 -36.53
CA ILE A 8 -0.08 -6.19 -35.59
C ILE A 8 1.12 -6.81 -34.85
N THR A 9 2.31 -6.27 -35.11
CA THR A 9 3.57 -6.66 -34.45
C THR A 9 4.02 -5.59 -33.45
N GLY A 10 4.94 -5.95 -32.54
CA GLY A 10 5.49 -5.05 -31.54
C GLY A 10 4.87 -5.19 -30.14
N THR A 11 5.72 -5.21 -29.11
CA THR A 11 5.35 -5.46 -27.72
C THR A 11 4.41 -4.39 -27.16
N VAL A 12 4.64 -3.12 -27.50
CA VAL A 12 3.82 -1.98 -27.05
C VAL A 12 2.42 -2.05 -27.65
N THR A 13 2.31 -2.27 -28.96
CA THR A 13 1.02 -2.36 -29.67
C THR A 13 0.21 -3.57 -29.21
N LYS A 14 0.88 -4.73 -29.03
CA LYS A 14 0.27 -5.93 -28.44
C LYS A 14 -0.25 -5.68 -27.01
N TYR A 15 0.47 -4.91 -26.22
CA TYR A 15 0.06 -4.54 -24.85
C TYR A 15 -1.16 -3.61 -24.86
N GLN A 16 -1.21 -2.61 -25.74
CA GLN A 16 -2.39 -1.74 -25.89
C GLN A 16 -3.61 -2.52 -26.38
N MET A 17 -3.44 -3.42 -27.36
CA MET A 17 -4.52 -4.29 -27.85
C MET A 17 -5.09 -5.20 -26.77
N LYS A 18 -4.24 -5.74 -25.89
CA LYS A 18 -4.70 -6.53 -24.73
C LYS A 18 -5.52 -5.73 -23.72
N LYS A 19 -5.36 -4.40 -23.61
CA LYS A 19 -6.22 -3.57 -22.76
C LYS A 19 -7.61 -3.37 -23.35
N VAL A 20 -7.71 -3.37 -24.68
CA VAL A 20 -8.97 -3.21 -25.43
C VAL A 20 -9.75 -4.52 -25.44
N ILE A 21 -9.05 -5.64 -25.60
CA ILE A 21 -9.63 -6.99 -25.53
C ILE A 21 -9.81 -7.35 -24.05
N LYS A 22 -11.02 -7.18 -23.50
CA LYS A 22 -11.40 -7.54 -22.12
C LYS A 22 -11.42 -9.06 -21.89
N ASN A 23 -10.33 -9.77 -22.18
CA ASN A 23 -10.21 -11.14 -21.69
C ASN A 23 -9.97 -11.10 -20.18
N PRO A 24 -10.61 -11.97 -19.38
CA PRO A 24 -10.27 -12.09 -17.97
C PRO A 24 -8.78 -12.40 -17.86
N GLU A 25 -8.03 -11.54 -17.18
CA GLU A 25 -6.61 -11.78 -16.95
C GLU A 25 -6.48 -13.06 -16.11
N ASN A 26 -5.94 -14.13 -16.70
CA ASN A 26 -5.51 -15.29 -15.93
C ASN A 26 -4.45 -14.82 -14.93
N VAL A 27 -4.84 -14.66 -13.67
CA VAL A 27 -3.95 -14.21 -12.60
C VAL A 27 -2.88 -15.29 -12.41
N LYS A 28 -1.63 -14.92 -12.65
CA LYS A 28 -0.50 -15.86 -12.56
C LYS A 28 -0.02 -15.98 -11.13
N GLU A 29 0.30 -17.20 -10.71
CA GLU A 29 0.96 -17.44 -9.44
C GLU A 29 2.48 -17.17 -9.51
N ARG A 30 3.05 -16.79 -8.37
CA ARG A 30 4.49 -16.58 -8.21
C ARG A 30 5.16 -17.92 -7.95
N LYS A 31 5.91 -18.43 -8.93
CA LYS A 31 6.69 -19.68 -8.82
C LYS A 31 7.56 -19.76 -7.54
N THR A 32 8.08 -18.63 -7.10
CA THR A 32 8.91 -18.51 -5.89
C THR A 32 8.17 -18.77 -4.58
N MET A 33 6.83 -18.85 -4.62
CA MET A 33 5.96 -18.99 -3.45
C MET A 33 5.31 -20.38 -3.36
N ASN A 34 5.58 -21.28 -4.32
CA ASN A 34 4.94 -22.60 -4.40
C ASN A 34 5.26 -23.51 -3.21
N GLN A 35 6.44 -23.35 -2.61
CA GLN A 35 6.92 -24.17 -1.48
C GLN A 35 6.73 -23.49 -0.12
N VAL A 36 6.05 -22.33 -0.09
CA VAL A 36 5.83 -21.56 1.14
C VAL A 36 4.57 -22.08 1.84
N SER A 37 4.67 -22.35 3.14
CA SER A 37 3.53 -22.79 3.96
C SER A 37 2.37 -21.80 3.89
N LEU A 38 1.13 -22.31 3.88
CA LEU A 38 -0.10 -21.50 3.83
C LEU A 38 -0.16 -20.47 4.98
N GLU A 39 0.27 -20.86 6.16
CA GLU A 39 0.27 -20.02 7.36
C GLU A 39 1.13 -18.75 7.19
N MET A 40 2.19 -18.81 6.38
CA MET A 40 3.06 -17.67 6.14
C MET A 40 2.43 -16.55 5.33
N PHE A 41 1.26 -16.80 4.71
CA PHE A 41 0.51 -15.78 4.00
C PHE A 41 -0.45 -15.00 4.90
N SER A 42 -0.65 -15.41 6.16
CA SER A 42 -1.44 -14.63 7.12
C SER A 42 -0.75 -13.29 7.43
N TRP A 43 -1.53 -12.30 7.82
CA TRP A 43 -0.99 -10.99 8.18
C TRP A 43 -0.25 -11.05 9.52
N GLU A 44 -0.83 -11.74 10.51
CA GLU A 44 -0.34 -11.88 11.87
C GLU A 44 1.03 -12.57 11.90
N SER A 45 1.18 -13.68 11.16
CA SER A 45 2.46 -14.40 11.08
C SER A 45 3.53 -13.54 10.42
N GLN A 46 3.19 -12.79 9.36
CA GLN A 46 4.14 -11.89 8.69
C GLN A 46 4.54 -10.71 9.57
N LEU A 47 3.61 -10.12 10.32
CA LEU A 47 3.90 -9.04 11.26
C LEU A 47 4.81 -9.52 12.40
N SER A 48 4.52 -10.70 12.95
CA SER A 48 5.35 -11.34 13.98
C SER A 48 6.78 -11.57 13.47
N LEU A 49 6.92 -12.18 12.29
CA LEU A 49 8.22 -12.40 11.65
C LEU A 49 8.98 -11.09 11.38
N LEU A 50 8.27 -10.06 10.91
CA LEU A 50 8.83 -8.73 10.67
C LEU A 50 9.38 -8.11 11.97
N ASN A 51 8.66 -8.21 13.07
CA ASN A 51 9.08 -7.67 14.38
C ASN A 51 10.26 -8.44 14.98
N MET A 52 10.47 -9.69 14.59
CA MET A 52 11.67 -10.45 14.98
C MET A 52 12.93 -10.02 14.21
N LEU A 53 12.82 -9.34 13.05
CA LEU A 53 13.97 -8.96 12.23
C LEU A 53 14.94 -7.99 12.92
N THR A 54 14.46 -7.18 13.87
CA THR A 54 15.24 -6.16 14.58
C THR A 54 15.71 -6.61 15.97
N GLN A 55 15.18 -7.72 16.49
CA GLN A 55 15.62 -8.28 17.75
C GLN A 55 16.97 -8.96 17.54
N LYS A 56 18.06 -8.28 17.91
CA LYS A 56 19.40 -8.87 17.97
C LYS A 56 19.43 -9.98 19.04
N LYS A 57 19.01 -11.20 18.69
CA LYS A 57 19.41 -12.39 19.45
C LYS A 57 20.65 -12.96 18.79
N ASN A 58 21.75 -12.95 19.55
CA ASN A 58 23.08 -13.46 19.17
C ASN A 58 23.14 -14.99 19.04
N ASN A 59 22.07 -15.66 19.43
CA ASN A 59 21.85 -17.07 19.17
C ASN A 59 20.56 -17.11 18.37
N ASP A 60 20.54 -17.72 17.19
CA ASP A 60 19.45 -18.59 16.75
C ASP A 60 19.72 -19.09 15.33
N ILE A 61 19.44 -20.37 15.17
CA ILE A 61 19.34 -21.11 13.91
C ILE A 61 18.70 -20.21 12.84
N GLU A 62 19.29 -20.17 11.65
CA GLU A 62 18.80 -19.38 10.53
C GLU A 62 17.33 -19.74 10.26
N ASN A 63 16.41 -18.89 10.72
CA ASN A 63 14.99 -19.11 10.48
C ASN A 63 14.71 -18.84 9.00
N THR A 64 14.52 -19.92 8.24
CA THR A 64 14.27 -19.91 6.79
C THR A 64 13.19 -18.90 6.38
N ASN A 65 12.18 -18.68 7.24
CA ASN A 65 11.08 -17.76 6.96
C ASN A 65 11.52 -16.29 7.08
N ILE A 66 12.35 -15.98 8.08
CA ILE A 66 12.98 -14.66 8.24
C ILE A 66 13.89 -14.37 7.04
N THR A 67 14.73 -15.34 6.65
CA THR A 67 15.60 -15.21 5.47
C THR A 67 14.78 -15.00 4.20
N LEU A 68 13.66 -15.70 4.04
CA LEU A 68 12.75 -15.51 2.91
C LEU A 68 12.16 -14.10 2.87
N ILE A 69 11.64 -13.59 3.99
CA ILE A 69 11.07 -12.23 4.06
C ILE A 69 12.13 -11.19 3.71
N LYS A 70 13.33 -11.27 4.32
CA LYS A 70 14.46 -10.37 4.00
C LYS A 70 14.77 -10.40 2.50
N LYS A 71 14.83 -11.59 1.90
CA LYS A 71 15.08 -11.76 0.46
C LYS A 71 13.99 -11.12 -0.40
N GLN A 72 12.72 -11.24 -0.03
CA GLN A 72 11.62 -10.58 -0.74
C GLN A 72 11.71 -9.05 -0.65
N ILE A 73 12.05 -8.53 0.53
CA ILE A 73 12.23 -7.09 0.73
C ILE A 73 13.40 -6.56 -0.09
N SER A 74 14.56 -7.19 0.00
CA SER A 74 15.76 -6.81 -0.75
C SER A 74 15.54 -6.87 -2.26
N SER A 75 14.86 -7.91 -2.76
CA SER A 75 14.54 -8.03 -4.19
C SER A 75 13.66 -6.86 -4.65
N LYS A 76 12.66 -6.46 -3.86
CA LYS A 76 11.80 -5.32 -4.19
C LYS A 76 12.54 -3.99 -4.12
N LEU A 77 13.42 -3.81 -3.13
CA LEU A 77 14.27 -2.63 -3.01
C LEU A 77 15.17 -2.45 -4.24
N ASN A 78 15.77 -3.52 -4.73
CA ASN A 78 16.55 -3.51 -5.96
C ASN A 78 15.70 -3.09 -7.17
N ASN A 79 14.45 -3.52 -7.26
CA ASN A 79 13.55 -3.08 -8.33
C ASN A 79 13.25 -1.57 -8.26
N TYR A 80 13.15 -0.98 -7.07
CA TYR A 80 12.98 0.46 -6.90
C TYR A 80 14.25 1.24 -7.27
N LYS A 81 15.43 0.74 -6.87
CA LYS A 81 16.72 1.29 -7.32
C LYS A 81 16.80 1.34 -8.85
N GLN A 82 16.46 0.24 -9.53
CA GLN A 82 16.48 0.21 -11.00
C GLN A 82 15.50 1.19 -11.64
N GLN A 83 14.31 1.38 -11.05
CA GLN A 83 13.37 2.39 -11.51
C GLN A 83 13.95 3.81 -11.42
N ASP A 84 14.65 4.13 -10.33
CA ASP A 84 15.24 5.46 -10.14
C ASP A 84 16.41 5.70 -11.10
N VAL A 85 17.22 4.67 -11.38
CA VAL A 85 18.28 4.71 -12.39
C VAL A 85 17.68 5.01 -13.76
N ILE A 86 16.64 4.28 -14.18
CA ILE A 86 15.94 4.50 -15.46
C ILE A 86 15.35 5.91 -15.54
N LYS A 87 14.82 6.43 -14.43
CA LYS A 87 14.24 7.77 -14.35
C LYS A 87 15.26 8.89 -14.14
N LYS A 88 16.55 8.57 -13.99
CA LYS A 88 17.64 9.53 -13.72
C LYS A 88 17.45 10.33 -12.42
N VAL A 89 16.84 9.71 -11.41
CA VAL A 89 16.62 10.30 -10.07
C VAL A 89 17.33 9.51 -8.95
N TYR A 90 18.23 8.59 -9.33
CA TYR A 90 19.00 7.77 -8.40
C TYR A 90 20.14 8.56 -7.74
N ASP A 91 20.27 8.41 -6.43
CA ASP A 91 21.39 8.90 -5.62
C ASP A 91 21.73 7.83 -4.59
N GLU A 92 22.93 7.24 -4.71
CA GLU A 92 23.37 6.13 -3.86
C GLU A 92 23.43 6.49 -2.38
N ARG A 93 23.80 7.74 -2.05
CA ARG A 93 23.97 8.19 -0.66
C ARG A 93 22.62 8.43 0.02
N LYS A 94 21.57 8.65 -0.76
CA LYS A 94 20.23 8.99 -0.27
C LYS A 94 19.23 7.84 -0.38
N LEU A 95 19.51 6.85 -1.24
CA LEU A 95 18.64 5.69 -1.44
C LEU A 95 18.34 5.02 -0.08
N ILE A 96 17.06 4.75 0.16
CA ILE A 96 16.64 4.03 1.37
C ILE A 96 17.29 2.63 1.40
N ASN A 97 17.87 2.26 2.54
CA ASN A 97 18.51 0.96 2.71
C ASN A 97 17.55 -0.10 3.31
N LEU A 98 17.99 -1.36 3.36
CA LEU A 98 17.15 -2.47 3.84
C LEU A 98 16.65 -2.28 5.27
N GLU A 99 17.52 -1.83 6.19
CA GLU A 99 17.18 -1.63 7.60
C GLU A 99 16.12 -0.54 7.75
N GLN A 100 16.28 0.57 7.03
CA GLN A 100 15.31 1.66 6.99
C GLN A 100 13.95 1.21 6.43
N VAL A 101 13.94 0.34 5.42
CA VAL A 101 12.68 -0.24 4.89
C VAL A 101 12.01 -1.13 5.93
N ILE A 102 12.78 -1.98 6.64
CA ILE A 102 12.27 -2.82 7.72
C ILE A 102 11.65 -1.96 8.82
N CYS A 103 12.35 -0.91 9.28
CA CYS A 103 11.83 0.02 10.28
C CYS A 103 10.51 0.65 9.80
N LYS A 104 10.44 1.16 8.57
CA LYS A 104 9.19 1.74 8.03
C LYS A 104 8.03 0.74 7.96
N LEU A 105 8.31 -0.51 7.61
CA LEU A 105 7.29 -1.57 7.59
C LEU A 105 6.77 -1.86 9.01
N GLN A 106 7.66 -1.90 10.00
CA GLN A 106 7.33 -2.08 11.42
C GLN A 106 6.53 -0.89 11.96
N GLU A 107 6.99 0.34 11.72
CA GLU A 107 6.30 1.58 12.09
C GLU A 107 4.90 1.69 11.48
N SER A 108 4.73 1.22 10.24
CA SER A 108 3.41 1.16 9.61
C SER A 108 2.50 0.06 10.18
N GLY A 109 3.06 -0.88 10.96
CA GLY A 109 2.38 -2.07 11.42
C GLY A 109 1.80 -2.90 10.28
N LEU A 110 2.51 -3.04 9.16
CA LEU A 110 1.99 -3.66 7.93
C LEU A 110 0.59 -3.15 7.52
N LYS A 111 0.38 -1.83 7.58
CA LYS A 111 -0.81 -1.17 7.04
C LYS A 111 -0.44 -0.13 5.99
N CYS A 112 -1.29 0.00 4.99
CA CYS A 112 -1.15 1.02 3.96
C CYS A 112 -1.34 2.42 4.57
N LEU A 113 -0.45 3.37 4.26
CA LEU A 113 -0.62 4.76 4.72
C LEU A 113 -1.98 5.34 4.30
N TYR A 114 -2.41 5.06 3.07
CA TYR A 114 -3.56 5.71 2.45
C TYR A 114 -4.91 5.10 2.83
N CYS A 115 -5.09 3.80 2.65
CA CYS A 115 -6.37 3.13 2.92
C CYS A 115 -6.44 2.47 4.30
N LYS A 116 -5.34 2.46 5.07
CA LYS A 116 -5.24 1.84 6.42
C LYS A 116 -5.48 0.33 6.49
N GLU A 117 -5.80 -0.30 5.37
CA GLU A 117 -5.91 -1.75 5.25
C GLU A 117 -4.55 -2.43 5.35
N GLU A 118 -4.60 -3.70 5.71
CA GLU A 118 -3.46 -4.60 5.78
C GLU A 118 -2.72 -4.71 4.45
N ILE A 119 -1.40 -4.88 4.55
CA ILE A 119 -0.53 -5.18 3.42
C ILE A 119 0.33 -6.40 3.72
N TYR A 120 0.72 -7.10 2.65
CA TYR A 120 1.43 -8.36 2.76
C TYR A 120 2.83 -8.28 2.14
N LEU A 121 3.81 -8.87 2.82
CA LEU A 121 5.19 -9.07 2.37
C LEU A 121 5.29 -10.30 1.45
N LEU A 122 4.56 -11.35 1.79
CA LEU A 122 4.43 -12.60 1.06
C LEU A 122 3.02 -12.72 0.48
N TYR A 123 2.94 -13.11 -0.79
CA TYR A 123 1.68 -13.17 -1.54
C TYR A 123 1.84 -14.15 -2.71
N LYS A 124 0.79 -14.92 -3.00
CA LYS A 124 0.81 -15.96 -4.04
C LYS A 124 0.67 -15.40 -5.45
N LEU A 125 -0.15 -14.38 -5.61
CA LEU A 125 -0.55 -13.88 -6.92
C LEU A 125 0.42 -12.81 -7.43
N VAL A 126 0.74 -12.85 -8.72
CA VAL A 126 1.44 -11.76 -9.40
C VAL A 126 0.52 -10.54 -9.38
N ARG A 127 1.09 -9.37 -9.05
CA ARG A 127 0.35 -8.11 -8.88
C ARG A 127 -0.78 -8.20 -7.84
N GLU A 128 -0.54 -8.90 -6.73
CA GLU A 128 -1.40 -8.78 -5.54
C GLU A 128 -1.58 -7.30 -5.16
N MET A 129 -2.82 -6.82 -5.10
CA MET A 129 -3.16 -5.41 -4.86
C MET A 129 -2.84 -4.97 -3.44
N LYS A 130 -2.89 -5.91 -2.48
CA LYS A 130 -2.51 -5.69 -1.08
C LYS A 130 -1.03 -5.91 -0.79
N GLN A 131 -0.19 -6.18 -1.80
CA GLN A 131 1.25 -6.26 -1.55
C GLN A 131 1.80 -4.89 -1.11
N TRP A 132 2.76 -4.90 -0.19
CA TRP A 132 3.47 -3.68 0.23
C TRP A 132 4.22 -3.03 -0.93
N THR A 133 4.38 -1.72 -0.92
CA THR A 133 5.20 -0.97 -1.87
C THR A 133 5.86 0.22 -1.16
N LEU A 134 6.97 0.71 -1.72
CA LEU A 134 7.48 2.05 -1.45
C LEU A 134 6.84 3.01 -2.45
N ASP A 135 6.03 3.94 -1.95
CA ASP A 135 5.46 5.01 -2.75
C ASP A 135 6.21 6.31 -2.50
N ARG A 136 6.60 6.98 -3.57
CA ARG A 136 7.33 8.25 -3.50
C ARG A 136 6.39 9.37 -3.07
N ILE A 137 6.77 10.18 -2.09
CA ILE A 137 5.99 11.37 -1.71
C ILE A 137 6.01 12.36 -2.88
N ASP A 138 7.23 12.72 -3.32
CA ASP A 138 7.51 13.46 -4.54
C ASP A 138 8.04 12.50 -5.63
N ASN A 139 7.36 12.49 -6.79
CA ASN A 139 7.70 11.62 -7.90
C ASN A 139 8.97 12.02 -8.67
N ASP A 140 9.43 13.26 -8.49
CA ASP A 140 10.64 13.80 -9.12
C ASP A 140 11.88 13.55 -8.26
N ILE A 141 11.69 13.05 -7.04
CA ILE A 141 12.76 12.62 -6.12
C ILE A 141 12.81 11.08 -6.09
N GLY A 142 14.01 10.50 -6.03
CA GLY A 142 14.19 9.05 -5.93
C GLY A 142 13.60 8.44 -4.65
N HIS A 143 13.72 7.12 -4.48
CA HIS A 143 13.29 6.40 -3.28
C HIS A 143 14.26 6.65 -2.11
N PHE A 144 14.31 7.89 -1.65
CA PHE A 144 15.12 8.30 -0.51
C PHE A 144 14.38 8.06 0.80
N HIS A 145 15.11 7.87 1.89
CA HIS A 145 14.54 7.51 3.18
C HIS A 145 13.39 8.45 3.63
N ASN A 146 13.53 9.76 3.39
CA ASN A 146 12.54 10.79 3.73
C ASN A 146 11.51 11.07 2.63
N ASN A 147 11.66 10.48 1.43
CA ASN A 147 10.76 10.68 0.29
C ASN A 147 9.88 9.45 0.00
N VAL A 148 9.81 8.48 0.92
CA VAL A 148 9.01 7.26 0.71
C VAL A 148 8.10 6.94 1.87
N VAL A 149 6.94 6.41 1.52
CA VAL A 149 5.93 5.90 2.45
C VAL A 149 5.55 4.48 2.10
N ILE A 150 5.10 3.72 3.11
CA ILE A 150 4.56 2.38 2.92
C ILE A 150 3.12 2.46 2.41
N SER A 151 2.81 1.79 1.32
CA SER A 151 1.45 1.72 0.78
C SER A 151 1.17 0.39 0.08
N CYS A 152 -0.11 0.03 -0.05
CA CYS A 152 -0.51 -1.10 -0.89
C CYS A 152 -0.33 -0.75 -2.39
N LEU A 153 -0.11 -1.76 -3.22
CA LEU A 153 0.04 -1.57 -4.66
C LEU A 153 -1.18 -0.87 -5.29
N ASP A 154 -2.40 -1.20 -4.86
CA ASP A 154 -3.61 -0.56 -5.38
C ASP A 154 -3.61 0.96 -5.16
N CYS A 155 -3.27 1.41 -3.95
CA CYS A 155 -3.20 2.83 -3.64
C CYS A 155 -2.08 3.52 -4.42
N ASN A 156 -0.89 2.91 -4.49
CA ASN A 156 0.24 3.44 -5.26
C ASN A 156 -0.14 3.65 -6.75
N LEU A 157 -0.78 2.65 -7.36
CA LEU A 157 -1.27 2.71 -8.74
C LEU A 157 -2.40 3.73 -8.96
N LYS A 158 -3.22 4.00 -7.94
CA LYS A 158 -4.31 5.00 -7.98
C LYS A 158 -3.83 6.42 -7.71
N ARG A 159 -2.83 6.60 -6.84
CA ARG A 159 -2.20 7.90 -6.57
C ARG A 159 -1.56 8.44 -7.84
N ARG A 160 -0.74 7.64 -8.52
CA ARG A 160 0.00 8.04 -9.74
C ARG A 160 0.78 9.34 -9.53
N LYS A 161 0.27 10.44 -10.09
CA LYS A 161 0.84 11.79 -10.03
C LYS A 161 0.12 12.71 -9.06
N LYS A 162 -0.94 12.24 -8.39
CA LYS A 162 -1.63 13.02 -7.36
C LYS A 162 -0.67 13.27 -6.20
N SER A 163 -0.77 14.47 -5.63
CA SER A 163 -0.10 14.79 -4.36
C SER A 163 -0.41 13.70 -3.34
N SER A 164 0.62 13.22 -2.63
CA SER A 164 0.47 12.21 -1.59
C SER A 164 -0.53 12.68 -0.52
N ASN A 165 -0.44 13.94 -0.09
CA ASN A 165 -1.35 14.53 0.90
C ASN A 165 -2.79 14.65 0.39
N ALA A 166 -2.99 15.12 -0.84
CA ALA A 166 -4.32 15.22 -1.42
C ALA A 166 -4.98 13.84 -1.55
N PHE A 167 -4.21 12.84 -2.01
CA PHE A 167 -4.69 11.47 -2.12
C PHE A 167 -5.01 10.85 -0.76
N LEU A 168 -4.16 11.09 0.24
CA LEU A 168 -4.36 10.64 1.62
C LEU A 168 -5.64 11.22 2.22
N PHE A 169 -5.85 12.53 2.06
CA PHE A 169 -7.04 13.23 2.54
C PHE A 169 -8.31 12.62 1.94
N THR A 170 -8.38 12.46 0.61
CA THR A 170 -9.54 11.87 -0.04
C THR A 170 -9.75 10.40 0.36
N LYS A 171 -8.66 9.63 0.57
CA LYS A 171 -8.77 8.20 0.89
C LYS A 171 -9.26 7.92 2.30
N GLN A 172 -9.02 8.83 3.25
CA GLN A 172 -9.43 8.69 4.64
C GLN A 172 -10.65 9.53 5.01
N MET A 173 -11.24 10.24 4.04
CA MET A 173 -12.45 11.02 4.27
C MET A 173 -13.62 10.09 4.61
N ASN A 174 -14.22 10.29 5.78
CA ASN A 174 -15.43 9.61 6.20
C ASN A 174 -16.60 10.60 6.19
N ILE A 175 -17.61 10.36 5.35
CA ILE A 175 -18.81 11.21 5.27
C ILE A 175 -19.92 10.48 6.02
N VAL A 176 -20.29 11.02 7.18
CA VAL A 176 -21.41 10.51 7.98
C VAL A 176 -22.63 11.39 7.71
N ARG A 177 -23.73 10.77 7.28
CA ARG A 177 -25.02 11.45 7.19
C ARG A 177 -25.63 11.52 8.59
N VAL A 178 -25.96 12.72 9.04
CA VAL A 178 -26.70 12.95 10.28
C VAL A 178 -28.12 13.35 9.90
N ASP A 179 -29.11 12.58 10.35
CA ASP A 179 -30.52 12.94 10.19
C ASP A 179 -30.91 13.93 11.30
N HIS A 180 -31.47 15.08 10.93
CA HIS A 180 -31.97 16.06 11.90
C HIS A 180 -33.25 15.52 12.56
N GLN A 181 -33.20 15.21 13.86
CA GLN A 181 -34.40 15.05 14.67
C GLN A 181 -34.94 16.43 15.02
N ASN A 182 -36.16 16.73 14.55
CA ASN A 182 -36.91 17.93 14.90
C ASN A 182 -37.42 17.83 16.34
N ASN A 183 -36.67 18.32 17.32
CA ASN A 183 -37.20 18.59 18.66
C ASN A 183 -37.78 20.00 18.70
N PHE A 184 -39.05 20.14 18.31
CA PHE A 184 -39.88 21.26 18.74
C PHE A 184 -40.59 20.84 20.03
N ASP A 185 -39.96 21.10 21.18
CA ASP A 185 -40.64 21.18 22.47
C ASP A 185 -39.99 22.32 23.26
N GLN A 186 -40.36 23.55 22.91
CA GLN A 186 -40.24 24.68 23.83
C GLN A 186 -41.50 24.67 24.71
N GLN A 187 -41.40 24.07 25.89
CA GLN A 187 -42.31 24.39 26.99
C GLN A 187 -41.98 25.82 27.44
N HIS A 188 -42.84 26.77 27.06
CA HIS A 188 -42.95 28.05 27.73
C HIS A 188 -43.32 27.80 29.20
N VAL A 189 -42.42 28.14 30.12
CA VAL A 189 -42.75 28.31 31.53
C VAL A 189 -42.73 29.80 31.79
N ASP A 190 -43.92 30.39 31.95
CA ASP A 190 -44.06 31.78 32.40
C ASP A 190 -43.62 31.88 33.88
N PRO A 191 -42.89 32.94 34.27
CA PRO A 191 -42.56 33.16 35.68
C PRO A 191 -43.73 33.83 36.41
N GLU A 192 -44.24 33.20 37.46
CA GLU A 192 -45.15 33.81 38.43
C GLU A 192 -44.44 34.97 39.17
N GLU A 193 -44.93 36.20 39.00
CA GLU A 193 -44.58 37.33 39.84
C GLU A 193 -45.27 37.20 41.21
N ASN A 194 -44.50 36.82 42.24
CA ASN A 194 -44.87 37.06 43.62
C ASN A 194 -44.37 38.47 44.02
N GLN A 195 -45.28 39.45 44.08
CA GLN A 195 -45.08 40.67 44.87
C GLN A 195 -45.89 40.54 46.16
N ASN A 196 -45.19 40.22 47.24
CA ASN A 196 -45.66 40.39 48.61
C ASN A 196 -44.93 41.57 49.26
N ASP A 197 -45.68 42.23 50.14
CA ASP A 197 -45.30 43.16 51.22
C ASP A 197 -45.27 44.67 50.88
N PRO A 198 -45.59 45.55 51.87
CA PRO A 198 -46.75 45.53 52.78
C PRO A 198 -47.59 46.82 52.73
#